data_AF-A0A9W9NZM8-F1
#
_entry.id   AF-A0A9W9NZM8-F1
#
_cell.length_a   1.000
_cell.length_b   1.000
_cell.length_c   1.000
_cell.angle_alpha   90.00
_cell.angle_beta   90.00
_cell.angle_gamma   90.00
#
_symmetry.space_group_name_H-M   'P 1'
#
loop_
_entity.id
_entity.type
_entity.pdbx_description
1 polymer ?
#
loop_
_entity_poly.entity_id
_entity_poly.type
_entity_poly.pdbx_seq_one_letter_code
_entity_poly.pdbx_strand_id
1 'polypeptide(L)'
;MLFFVSKIGKSRHSQSDDAQAVAFAVADGVGGWAESRVDPADFSHGICGAMAKAALSWDESAEKLRPRQLLQDGYDQVVADPSVKAGGSTASVGVALPDGRVELANLGDSGSVLLRLAAVHHYSVPQTHGFNTPYQLSIIPPRMRAQASVFGGSYLEDYPRDASVTNVQMQHGDVLMLATDGVFDNLNNQDILKIVSSRMLLTGAWTVSPESGINVSDNLCDLTRPGGLASAFPPPSGQSSTKESTKDPGSDLESTITLQSLLAASIAGEAKIASLDYRRDGPFAKEAQRYYPGDYYRGGKVDDICVLVLVAVDESIGK
;
A
#
# COMPACT_ATOMS: atom_id res chain seq x y z
N MET A 1 3.17 5.53 -11.56
CA MET A 1 3.06 5.56 -10.09
C MET A 1 2.47 4.23 -9.64
N LEU A 2 3.12 3.52 -8.71
CA LEU A 2 2.65 2.21 -8.20
C LEU A 2 1.60 2.32 -7.07
N PHE A 3 1.30 3.54 -6.62
CA PHE A 3 0.30 3.80 -5.59
C PHE A 3 -0.34 5.16 -5.84
N PHE A 4 -1.46 5.47 -5.21
CA PHE A 4 -1.94 6.85 -5.12
C PHE A 4 -2.60 7.12 -3.78
N VAL A 5 -2.67 8.39 -3.39
CA VAL A 5 -3.54 8.91 -2.34
C VAL A 5 -4.20 10.16 -2.89
N SER A 6 -5.52 10.24 -2.77
CA SER A 6 -6.31 11.30 -3.37
C SER A 6 -7.48 11.70 -2.49
N LYS A 7 -7.82 12.99 -2.48
CA LYS A 7 -9.09 13.44 -1.90
C LYS A 7 -10.25 13.00 -2.79
N ILE A 8 -11.41 12.78 -2.18
CA ILE A 8 -12.61 12.43 -2.92
C ILE A 8 -13.40 13.70 -3.27
N GLY A 9 -13.62 13.89 -4.57
CA GLY A 9 -14.47 14.92 -5.14
C GLY A 9 -13.89 16.33 -5.28
N LYS A 10 -14.63 17.18 -6.00
CA LYS A 10 -14.24 18.56 -6.30
C LYS A 10 -14.61 19.48 -5.14
N SER A 11 -13.61 20.12 -4.55
CA SER A 11 -13.65 21.10 -3.44
C SER A 11 -14.65 22.28 -3.56
N ARG A 12 -15.50 22.35 -4.60
CA ARG A 12 -16.43 23.47 -4.81
C ARG A 12 -17.83 23.27 -4.20
N HIS A 13 -18.25 22.03 -3.91
CA HIS A 13 -19.57 21.73 -3.32
C HIS A 13 -19.56 20.71 -2.17
N SER A 14 -18.38 20.25 -1.73
CA SER A 14 -18.28 19.34 -0.58
C SER A 14 -18.81 20.03 0.68
N GLN A 15 -19.85 19.45 1.30
CA GLN A 15 -20.17 19.73 2.70
C GLN A 15 -18.90 19.47 3.54
N SER A 16 -18.78 20.12 4.70
CA SER A 16 -17.57 20.08 5.54
C SER A 16 -17.03 18.67 5.81
N ASP A 17 -17.92 17.67 5.82
CA ASP A 17 -17.59 16.29 6.17
C ASP A 17 -17.02 15.50 4.97
N ASP A 18 -17.41 15.81 3.73
CA ASP A 18 -16.80 15.19 2.53
C ASP A 18 -15.34 15.65 2.32
N ALA A 19 -14.92 16.78 2.92
CA ALA A 19 -13.63 17.42 2.68
C ALA A 19 -12.41 16.63 3.19
N GLN A 20 -12.63 15.58 3.99
CA GLN A 20 -11.58 14.75 4.60
C GLN A 20 -11.56 13.29 4.10
N ALA A 21 -12.53 12.87 3.28
CA ALA A 21 -12.53 11.52 2.74
C ALA A 21 -11.39 11.33 1.71
N VAL A 22 -10.74 10.16 1.77
CA VAL A 22 -9.58 9.85 0.93
C VAL A 22 -9.74 8.50 0.23
N ALA A 23 -9.37 8.48 -1.05
CA ALA A 23 -9.19 7.26 -1.82
C ALA A 23 -7.70 6.97 -1.99
N PHE A 24 -7.31 5.72 -1.93
CA PHE A 24 -5.92 5.32 -2.02
C PHE A 24 -5.78 3.92 -2.61
N ALA A 25 -4.62 3.61 -3.17
CA ALA A 25 -4.35 2.27 -3.66
C ALA A 25 -2.86 1.98 -3.76
N VAL A 26 -2.51 0.70 -3.83
CA VAL A 26 -1.28 0.18 -4.43
C VAL A 26 -1.66 -0.72 -5.62
N ALA A 27 -0.85 -0.69 -6.68
CA ALA A 27 -1.00 -1.53 -7.85
C ALA A 27 0.36 -2.08 -8.26
N ASP A 28 0.40 -3.37 -8.57
CA ASP A 28 1.63 -4.07 -8.93
C ASP A 28 1.56 -4.60 -10.36
N GLY A 29 2.54 -4.27 -11.19
CA GLY A 29 2.56 -4.71 -12.57
C GLY A 29 3.04 -6.15 -12.66
N VAL A 30 2.28 -7.04 -13.30
CA VAL A 30 2.64 -8.46 -13.37
C VAL A 30 3.86 -8.65 -14.28
N GLY A 31 4.99 -9.07 -13.69
CA GLY A 31 6.29 -9.18 -14.37
C GLY A 31 6.31 -10.10 -15.60
N GLY A 32 5.42 -11.10 -15.67
CA GLY A 32 5.34 -12.04 -16.81
C GLY A 32 5.09 -11.36 -18.17
N TRP A 33 4.54 -10.15 -18.17
CA TRP A 33 4.34 -9.35 -19.39
C TRP A 33 5.66 -8.92 -20.08
N ALA A 34 6.76 -8.85 -19.32
CA ALA A 34 8.08 -8.52 -19.87
C ALA A 34 8.55 -9.53 -20.93
N GLU A 35 8.18 -10.81 -20.81
CA GLU A 35 8.48 -11.85 -21.80
C GLU A 35 7.81 -11.58 -23.16
N SER A 36 6.67 -10.88 -23.13
CA SER A 36 5.95 -10.41 -24.31
C SER A 36 6.39 -9.01 -24.77
N ARG A 37 7.49 -8.47 -24.22
CA ARG A 37 8.02 -7.12 -24.47
C ARG A 37 7.03 -6.00 -24.13
N VAL A 38 6.21 -6.24 -23.11
CA VAL A 38 5.28 -5.27 -22.54
C VAL A 38 5.85 -4.84 -21.21
N ASP A 39 5.97 -3.53 -20.99
CA ASP A 39 6.45 -3.00 -19.71
C ASP A 39 5.33 -3.15 -18.65
N PRO A 40 5.54 -3.93 -17.57
CA PRO A 40 4.54 -4.07 -16.51
C PRO A 40 4.15 -2.74 -15.85
N ALA A 41 5.04 -1.74 -15.91
CA ALA A 41 4.79 -0.42 -15.35
C ALA A 41 3.71 0.36 -16.11
N ASP A 42 3.53 0.13 -17.43
CA ASP A 42 2.55 0.89 -18.23
C ASP A 42 1.13 0.71 -17.68
N PHE A 43 0.75 -0.55 -17.40
CA PHE A 43 -0.58 -0.86 -16.87
C PHE A 43 -0.75 -0.37 -15.43
N SER A 44 0.17 -0.73 -14.53
CA SER A 44 0.04 -0.40 -13.10
C SER A 44 0.08 1.12 -12.86
N HIS A 45 0.88 1.85 -13.65
CA HIS A 45 0.90 3.30 -13.62
C HIS A 45 -0.37 3.92 -14.21
N GLY A 46 -0.85 3.37 -15.33
CA GLY A 46 -2.08 3.81 -15.97
C GLY A 46 -3.28 3.69 -15.02
N ILE A 47 -3.43 2.54 -14.35
CA ILE A 47 -4.58 2.29 -13.49
C ILE A 47 -4.55 3.13 -12.22
N CYS A 48 -3.38 3.31 -11.59
CA CYS A 48 -3.24 4.24 -10.47
C CYS A 48 -3.62 5.67 -10.86
N GLY A 49 -3.14 6.15 -12.02
CA GLY A 49 -3.47 7.49 -12.51
C GLY A 49 -4.95 7.66 -12.81
N ALA A 50 -5.56 6.66 -13.44
CA ALA A 50 -6.98 6.66 -13.77
C ALA A 50 -7.88 6.65 -12.51
N MET A 51 -7.56 5.80 -11.53
CA MET A 51 -8.26 5.77 -10.24
C MET A 51 -8.12 7.09 -9.47
N ALA A 52 -6.90 7.65 -9.40
CA ALA A 52 -6.69 8.93 -8.73
C ALA A 52 -7.52 10.06 -9.37
N LYS A 53 -7.55 10.10 -10.71
CA LYS A 53 -8.36 11.06 -11.47
C LYS A 53 -9.85 10.86 -11.23
N ALA A 54 -10.34 9.61 -11.26
CA ALA A 54 -11.73 9.27 -10.99
C ALA A 54 -12.14 9.76 -9.58
N ALA A 55 -11.35 9.45 -8.55
CA ALA A 55 -11.59 9.89 -7.18
C ALA A 55 -11.63 11.43 -7.04
N LEU A 56 -10.68 12.15 -7.63
CA LEU A 56 -10.68 13.63 -7.63
C LEU A 56 -11.89 14.22 -8.36
N SER A 57 -12.36 13.54 -9.41
CA SER A 57 -13.45 14.01 -10.25
C SER A 57 -14.84 13.67 -9.74
N TRP A 58 -14.93 12.85 -8.69
CA TRP A 58 -16.18 12.40 -8.08
C TRP A 58 -17.11 13.57 -7.75
N ASP A 59 -18.37 13.45 -8.11
CA ASP A 59 -19.37 14.54 -8.03
C ASP A 59 -20.55 14.22 -7.11
N GLU A 60 -20.58 13.02 -6.53
CA GLU A 60 -21.51 12.64 -5.46
C GLU A 60 -20.85 12.72 -4.07
N SER A 61 -21.60 12.43 -3.02
CA SER A 61 -21.04 12.30 -1.66
C SER A 61 -19.95 11.23 -1.62
N ALA A 62 -18.90 11.47 -0.84
CA ALA A 62 -17.80 10.51 -0.67
C ALA A 62 -18.30 9.18 -0.07
N GLU A 63 -19.37 9.21 0.71
CA GLU A 63 -20.00 8.01 1.28
C GLU A 63 -20.56 7.04 0.25
N LYS A 64 -20.75 7.48 -0.99
CA LYS A 64 -21.23 6.63 -2.09
C LYS A 64 -20.10 6.01 -2.89
N LEU A 65 -18.89 6.56 -2.83
CA LEU A 65 -17.75 5.99 -3.55
C LEU A 65 -17.35 4.66 -2.91
N ARG A 66 -17.20 3.62 -3.71
CA ARG A 66 -16.76 2.29 -3.28
C ARG A 66 -15.44 1.94 -3.97
N PRO A 67 -14.44 1.35 -3.29
CA PRO A 67 -13.16 0.97 -3.88
C PRO A 67 -13.30 0.03 -5.08
N ARG A 68 -14.28 -0.89 -5.09
CA ARG A 68 -14.53 -1.75 -6.26
C ARG A 68 -15.01 -0.96 -7.49
N GLN A 69 -15.88 0.04 -7.27
CA GLN A 69 -16.30 0.94 -8.34
C GLN A 69 -15.13 1.78 -8.83
N LEU A 70 -14.30 2.29 -7.91
CA LEU A 70 -13.11 3.05 -8.28
C LEU A 70 -12.12 2.21 -9.11
N LEU A 71 -11.93 0.94 -8.74
CA LEU A 71 -11.13 -0.02 -9.50
C LEU A 71 -11.73 -0.28 -10.89
N GLN A 72 -13.06 -0.37 -11.00
CA GLN A 72 -13.76 -0.50 -12.27
C GLN A 72 -13.56 0.73 -13.16
N ASP A 73 -13.79 1.94 -12.64
CA ASP A 73 -13.61 3.20 -13.37
C ASP A 73 -12.14 3.39 -13.81
N GLY A 74 -11.19 2.95 -12.99
CA GLY A 74 -9.77 2.93 -13.32
C GLY A 74 -9.45 1.95 -14.43
N TYR A 75 -9.92 0.71 -14.33
CA TYR A 75 -9.71 -0.33 -15.33
C TYR A 75 -10.30 0.06 -16.68
N ASP A 76 -11.54 0.53 -16.71
CA ASP A 76 -12.23 0.93 -17.95
C ASP A 76 -11.50 2.07 -18.67
N GLN A 77 -10.96 3.04 -17.92
CA GLN A 77 -10.15 4.13 -18.48
C GLN A 77 -8.84 3.63 -19.08
N VAL A 78 -8.15 2.69 -18.42
CA VAL A 78 -6.89 2.12 -18.92
C VAL A 78 -7.13 1.25 -20.15
N VAL A 79 -8.20 0.44 -20.16
CA VAL A 79 -8.62 -0.35 -21.33
C VAL A 79 -8.95 0.54 -22.52
N ALA A 80 -9.53 1.72 -22.27
CA ALA A 80 -9.84 2.70 -23.32
C ALA A 80 -8.63 3.55 -23.75
N ASP A 81 -7.51 3.53 -23.01
CA ASP A 81 -6.32 4.32 -23.31
C ASP A 81 -5.46 3.62 -24.38
N PRO A 82 -5.37 4.17 -25.62
CA PRO A 82 -4.61 3.54 -26.70
C PRO A 82 -3.08 3.54 -26.44
N SER A 83 -2.59 4.29 -25.45
CA SER A 83 -1.18 4.26 -25.05
C SER A 83 -0.83 2.99 -24.27
N VAL A 84 -1.78 2.39 -23.53
CA VAL A 84 -1.59 1.14 -22.78
C VAL A 84 -2.06 -0.04 -23.64
N LYS A 85 -1.14 -0.59 -24.42
CA LYS A 85 -1.49 -1.61 -25.44
C LYS A 85 -1.76 -2.98 -24.86
N ALA A 86 -1.14 -3.30 -23.73
CA ALA A 86 -1.13 -4.61 -23.10
C ALA A 86 -0.60 -4.47 -21.68
N GLY A 87 -0.73 -5.53 -20.89
CA GLY A 87 -0.20 -5.58 -19.53
C GLY A 87 -1.24 -6.10 -18.57
N GLY A 88 -0.81 -6.30 -17.33
CA GLY A 88 -1.70 -6.69 -16.26
C GLY A 88 -1.16 -6.28 -14.92
N SER A 89 -2.05 -6.17 -13.94
CA SER A 89 -1.70 -5.67 -12.62
C SER A 89 -2.63 -6.21 -11.53
N THR A 90 -2.06 -6.42 -10.35
CA THR A 90 -2.83 -6.57 -9.11
C THR A 90 -3.18 -5.19 -8.56
N ALA A 91 -4.19 -5.09 -7.70
CA ALA A 91 -4.58 -3.83 -7.09
C ALA A 91 -5.19 -4.02 -5.71
N SER A 92 -4.72 -3.26 -4.73
CA SER A 92 -5.37 -3.11 -3.43
C SER A 92 -5.82 -1.66 -3.30
N VAL A 93 -7.12 -1.42 -3.22
CA VAL A 93 -7.75 -0.10 -3.29
C VAL A 93 -8.57 0.15 -2.02
N GLY A 94 -8.52 1.36 -1.48
CA GLY A 94 -9.28 1.75 -0.30
C GLY A 94 -9.96 3.09 -0.43
N VAL A 95 -11.09 3.22 0.27
CA VAL A 95 -11.80 4.48 0.50
C VAL A 95 -11.97 4.62 2.01
N ALA A 96 -11.43 5.69 2.59
CA ALA A 96 -11.57 6.04 3.99
C ALA A 96 -12.43 7.29 4.16
N LEU A 97 -13.40 7.20 5.08
CA LEU A 97 -14.29 8.28 5.47
C LEU A 97 -13.80 8.91 6.79
N PRO A 98 -14.19 10.18 7.07
CA PRO A 98 -13.71 10.90 8.26
C PRO A 98 -14.15 10.29 9.59
N ASP A 99 -15.22 9.50 9.59
CA ASP A 99 -15.73 8.78 10.77
C ASP A 99 -14.96 7.48 11.08
N GLY A 100 -13.88 7.22 10.36
CA GLY A 100 -13.02 6.04 10.53
C GLY A 100 -13.50 4.80 9.78
N ARG A 101 -14.63 4.85 9.06
CA ARG A 101 -15.03 3.75 8.16
C ARG A 101 -14.05 3.68 6.99
N VAL A 102 -13.57 2.47 6.70
CA VAL A 102 -12.73 2.18 5.54
C VAL A 102 -13.26 0.95 4.83
N GLU A 103 -13.52 1.07 3.53
CA GLU A 103 -13.78 -0.08 2.66
C GLU A 103 -12.53 -0.32 1.80
N LEU A 104 -12.14 -1.59 1.67
CA LEU A 104 -11.01 -2.06 0.86
C LEU A 104 -11.54 -3.01 -0.22
N ALA A 105 -11.00 -2.91 -1.44
CA ALA A 105 -11.16 -3.89 -2.49
C ALA A 105 -9.78 -4.40 -2.93
N ASN A 106 -9.55 -5.71 -2.85
CA ASN A 106 -8.28 -6.35 -3.21
C ASN A 106 -8.49 -7.27 -4.41
N LEU A 107 -7.64 -7.15 -5.43
CA LEU A 107 -7.52 -8.06 -6.55
C LEU A 107 -6.05 -8.50 -6.69
N GLY A 108 -5.78 -9.79 -6.51
CA GLY A 108 -4.43 -10.36 -6.59
C GLY A 108 -3.78 -10.57 -5.22
N ASP A 109 -2.45 -10.57 -5.19
CA ASP A 109 -1.60 -10.85 -4.02
C ASP A 109 -0.88 -9.61 -3.44
N SER A 110 -1.08 -8.43 -4.05
CA SER A 110 -1.10 -7.19 -3.27
C SER A 110 -2.13 -7.31 -2.13
N GLY A 111 -1.97 -6.52 -1.08
CA GLY A 111 -2.75 -6.72 0.13
C GLY A 111 -2.71 -5.59 1.14
N SER A 112 -3.37 -5.84 2.27
CA SER A 112 -3.48 -4.90 3.38
C SER A 112 -3.33 -5.58 4.75
N VAL A 113 -2.85 -4.83 5.73
CA VAL A 113 -2.76 -5.23 7.15
C VAL A 113 -3.20 -4.07 8.03
N LEU A 114 -4.15 -4.32 8.94
CA LEU A 114 -4.56 -3.38 9.98
C LEU A 114 -3.95 -3.80 11.32
N LEU A 115 -3.22 -2.87 11.94
CA LEU A 115 -2.56 -3.04 13.22
C LEU A 115 -3.14 -2.05 14.23
N ARG A 116 -3.41 -2.53 15.45
CA ARG A 116 -3.91 -1.71 16.57
C ARG A 116 -3.27 -2.20 17.86
N LEU A 117 -2.70 -1.28 18.63
CA LEU A 117 -2.10 -1.55 19.95
C LEU A 117 -1.20 -2.80 19.97
N ALA A 118 -0.30 -2.88 18.99
CA ALA A 118 0.61 -4.00 18.77
C ALA A 118 -0.05 -5.38 18.56
N ALA A 119 -1.24 -5.42 17.96
CA ALA A 119 -1.87 -6.63 17.46
C ALA A 119 -2.25 -6.51 15.98
N VAL A 120 -2.24 -7.63 15.26
CA VAL A 120 -2.81 -7.74 13.91
C VAL A 120 -4.32 -7.91 14.04
N HIS A 121 -5.09 -6.92 13.60
CA HIS A 121 -6.54 -6.92 13.69
C HIS A 121 -7.22 -7.42 12.42
N HIS A 122 -6.65 -7.11 11.26
CA HIS A 122 -7.12 -7.60 9.97
C HIS A 122 -5.95 -7.73 9.01
N TYR A 123 -6.04 -8.67 8.08
CA TYR A 123 -5.17 -8.74 6.92
C TYR A 123 -5.93 -9.36 5.74
N SER A 124 -5.61 -8.94 4.51
CA SER A 124 -6.21 -9.51 3.31
C SER A 124 -5.68 -10.91 3.03
N VAL A 125 -6.54 -11.78 2.51
CA VAL A 125 -6.13 -13.08 1.96
C VAL A 125 -5.76 -12.88 0.48
N PRO A 126 -4.56 -13.29 0.03
CA PRO A 126 -4.17 -13.21 -1.38
C PRO A 126 -5.13 -13.97 -2.30
N GLN A 127 -5.41 -13.40 -3.48
CA GLN A 127 -6.18 -14.06 -4.54
C GLN A 127 -5.23 -14.55 -5.63
N THR A 128 -5.13 -15.87 -5.78
CA THR A 128 -4.25 -16.50 -6.78
C THR A 128 -4.95 -17.63 -7.52
N HIS A 129 -4.59 -17.84 -8.78
CA HIS A 129 -4.98 -19.01 -9.57
C HIS A 129 -4.10 -20.23 -9.26
N GLY A 130 -2.91 -19.98 -8.70
CA GLY A 130 -1.93 -20.97 -8.31
C GLY A 130 -0.75 -20.32 -7.58
N PHE A 131 0.28 -21.10 -7.30
CA PHE A 131 1.50 -20.55 -6.70
C PHE A 131 2.12 -19.46 -7.60
N ASN A 132 2.43 -18.30 -7.00
CA ASN A 132 3.02 -17.14 -7.70
C ASN A 132 2.27 -16.74 -8.98
N THR A 133 0.95 -16.93 -8.99
CA THR A 133 0.08 -16.66 -10.15
C THR A 133 -1.14 -15.88 -9.66
N PRO A 134 -1.01 -14.56 -9.42
CA PRO A 134 -2.09 -13.77 -8.86
C PRO A 134 -3.27 -13.62 -9.81
N TYR A 135 -4.41 -13.29 -9.21
CA TYR A 135 -5.49 -12.66 -9.94
C TYR A 135 -4.99 -11.32 -10.48
N GLN A 136 -5.28 -11.02 -11.73
CA GLN A 136 -4.79 -9.82 -12.39
C GLN A 136 -5.82 -9.21 -13.32
N LEU A 137 -5.96 -7.89 -13.24
CA LEU A 137 -6.57 -7.13 -14.33
C LEU A 137 -5.63 -7.19 -15.53
N SER A 138 -6.17 -7.27 -16.75
CA SER A 138 -5.33 -7.36 -17.94
C SER A 138 -5.93 -6.68 -19.16
N ILE A 139 -5.05 -6.19 -20.03
CA ILE A 139 -5.36 -5.88 -21.43
C ILE A 139 -4.65 -6.92 -22.27
N ILE A 140 -5.43 -7.77 -22.94
CA ILE A 140 -4.91 -8.77 -23.88
C ILE A 140 -5.10 -8.28 -25.32
N PRO A 141 -4.02 -7.93 -26.05
CA PRO A 141 -4.10 -7.59 -27.47
C PRO A 141 -4.88 -8.61 -28.30
N PRO A 142 -5.76 -8.16 -29.22
CA PRO A 142 -6.57 -9.06 -30.04
C PRO A 142 -5.76 -10.11 -30.82
N ARG A 143 -4.56 -9.74 -31.30
CA ARG A 143 -3.65 -10.68 -31.99
C ARG A 143 -3.16 -11.80 -31.07
N MET A 144 -2.79 -11.47 -29.83
CA MET A 144 -2.36 -12.46 -28.84
C MET A 144 -3.51 -13.38 -28.45
N ARG A 145 -4.71 -12.81 -28.24
CA ARG A 145 -5.92 -13.58 -27.97
C ARG A 145 -6.25 -14.56 -29.10
N ALA A 146 -6.18 -14.11 -30.36
CA ALA A 146 -6.39 -14.97 -31.53
C ALA A 146 -5.34 -16.09 -31.61
N GLN A 147 -4.06 -15.76 -31.40
CA GLN A 147 -2.98 -16.75 -31.41
C GLN A 147 -3.16 -17.81 -30.32
N ALA A 148 -3.44 -17.42 -29.08
CA ALA A 148 -3.67 -18.35 -27.98
C ALA A 148 -4.83 -19.30 -28.27
N SER A 149 -5.95 -18.79 -28.82
CA SER A 149 -7.11 -19.62 -29.17
C SER A 149 -6.81 -20.68 -30.24
N VAL A 150 -5.88 -20.40 -31.18
CA VAL A 150 -5.45 -21.35 -32.21
C VAL A 150 -4.58 -22.47 -31.63
N PHE A 151 -3.81 -22.18 -30.58
CA PHE A 151 -2.93 -23.16 -29.92
C PHE A 151 -3.51 -23.74 -28.62
N GLY A 152 -4.80 -23.51 -28.36
CA GLY A 152 -5.51 -24.05 -27.18
C GLY A 152 -5.13 -23.41 -25.84
N GLY A 153 -4.51 -22.22 -25.86
CA GLY A 153 -4.18 -21.45 -24.67
C GLY A 153 -5.23 -20.39 -24.32
N SER A 154 -5.26 -19.99 -23.04
CA SER A 154 -6.03 -18.85 -22.53
C SER A 154 -5.13 -17.94 -21.70
N TYR A 155 -5.43 -16.64 -21.70
CA TYR A 155 -4.80 -15.69 -20.78
C TYR A 155 -5.60 -15.64 -19.48
N LEU A 156 -4.90 -15.38 -18.38
CA LEU A 156 -5.54 -15.03 -17.11
C LEU A 156 -6.08 -13.61 -17.23
N GLU A 157 -7.38 -13.45 -16.98
CA GLU A 157 -8.08 -12.17 -17.08
C GLU A 157 -9.16 -12.16 -16.00
N ASP A 158 -8.84 -11.47 -14.91
CA ASP A 158 -9.77 -11.21 -13.82
C ASP A 158 -10.33 -9.80 -13.96
N TYR A 159 -11.43 -9.54 -13.27
CA TYR A 159 -12.18 -8.31 -13.41
C TYR A 159 -12.37 -7.61 -12.06
N PRO A 160 -12.64 -6.30 -12.04
CA PRO A 160 -12.90 -5.57 -10.79
C PRO A 160 -14.00 -6.20 -9.93
N ARG A 161 -15.00 -6.86 -10.54
CA ARG A 161 -16.06 -7.61 -9.83
C ARG A 161 -15.53 -8.79 -8.99
N ASP A 162 -14.37 -9.33 -9.33
CA ASP A 162 -13.75 -10.48 -8.68
C ASP A 162 -12.92 -10.05 -7.45
N ALA A 163 -12.76 -8.74 -7.23
CA ALA A 163 -12.04 -8.21 -6.07
C ALA A 163 -12.77 -8.51 -4.75
N SER A 164 -12.01 -9.05 -3.79
CA SER A 164 -12.49 -9.26 -2.42
C SER A 164 -12.69 -7.93 -1.71
N VAL A 165 -13.82 -7.76 -1.02
CA VAL A 165 -14.15 -6.51 -0.31
C VAL A 165 -14.15 -6.73 1.19
N THR A 166 -13.45 -5.86 1.90
CA THR A 166 -13.40 -5.82 3.37
C THR A 166 -13.84 -4.46 3.86
N ASN A 167 -14.68 -4.43 4.89
CA ASN A 167 -15.00 -3.23 5.64
C ASN A 167 -14.30 -3.26 7.00
N VAL A 168 -13.63 -2.17 7.37
CA VAL A 168 -13.02 -1.99 8.70
C VAL A 168 -13.43 -0.65 9.30
N GLN A 169 -13.51 -0.62 10.63
CA GLN A 169 -13.68 0.61 11.41
C GLN A 169 -12.35 0.92 12.10
N MET A 170 -11.63 1.90 11.56
CA MET A 170 -10.40 2.38 12.16
C MET A 170 -10.70 3.21 13.40
N GLN A 171 -9.77 3.18 14.34
CA GLN A 171 -9.79 3.92 15.61
C GLN A 171 -8.53 4.78 15.72
N HIS A 172 -8.59 5.83 16.55
CA HIS A 172 -7.41 6.65 16.85
C HIS A 172 -6.22 5.76 17.25
N GLY A 173 -5.08 5.91 16.57
CA GLY A 173 -3.88 5.12 16.80
C GLY A 173 -3.74 3.84 15.98
N ASP A 174 -4.72 3.51 15.14
CA ASP A 174 -4.60 2.41 14.19
C ASP A 174 -3.63 2.72 13.05
N VAL A 175 -2.95 1.68 12.58
CA VAL A 175 -2.07 1.71 11.41
C VAL A 175 -2.63 0.75 10.37
N LEU A 176 -3.09 1.28 9.24
CA LEU A 176 -3.46 0.50 8.07
C LEU A 176 -2.32 0.58 7.05
N MET A 177 -1.84 -0.57 6.63
CA MET A 177 -0.81 -0.71 5.59
C MET A 177 -1.42 -1.37 4.36
N LEU A 178 -1.10 -0.86 3.17
CA LEU A 178 -1.26 -1.55 1.90
C LEU A 178 0.13 -1.79 1.28
N ALA A 179 0.34 -2.93 0.63
CA ALA A 179 1.61 -3.25 0.01
C ALA A 179 1.47 -4.20 -1.19
N THR A 180 2.53 -4.26 -2.01
CA THR A 180 2.72 -5.27 -3.06
C THR A 180 3.22 -6.59 -2.49
N ASP A 181 3.21 -7.65 -3.31
CA ASP A 181 3.73 -8.96 -2.92
C ASP A 181 5.23 -8.93 -2.58
N GLY A 182 6.00 -7.99 -3.15
CA GLY A 182 7.40 -7.75 -2.78
C GLY A 182 7.63 -7.52 -1.28
N VAL A 183 6.60 -7.08 -0.54
CA VAL A 183 6.59 -7.13 0.93
C VAL A 183 6.13 -8.50 1.45
N PHE A 184 4.95 -8.96 1.06
CA PHE A 184 4.29 -10.13 1.66
C PHE A 184 5.01 -11.46 1.40
N ASP A 185 5.80 -11.53 0.33
CA ASP A 185 6.66 -12.65 0.00
C ASP A 185 7.91 -12.75 0.89
N ASN A 186 8.29 -11.63 1.51
CA ASN A 186 9.53 -11.49 2.26
C ASN A 186 9.30 -11.27 3.76
N LEU A 187 8.18 -10.68 4.15
CA LEU A 187 7.80 -10.40 5.53
C LEU A 187 6.43 -11.00 5.85
N ASN A 188 6.34 -11.78 6.92
CA ASN A 188 5.03 -12.23 7.42
C ASN A 188 4.39 -11.16 8.34
N ASN A 189 3.12 -11.37 8.72
CA ASN A 189 2.39 -10.43 9.57
C ASN A 189 3.06 -10.17 10.93
N GLN A 190 3.80 -11.12 11.49
CA GLN A 190 4.55 -10.92 12.75
C GLN A 190 5.79 -10.04 12.54
N ASP A 191 6.48 -10.19 11.41
CA ASP A 191 7.60 -9.32 11.03
C ASP A 191 7.11 -7.88 10.88
N ILE A 192 6.02 -7.68 10.12
CA ILE A 192 5.39 -6.37 9.91
C ILE A 192 4.94 -5.77 11.24
N LEU A 193 4.25 -6.56 12.08
CA LEU A 193 3.82 -6.13 13.41
C LEU A 193 5.00 -5.68 14.28
N LYS A 194 6.11 -6.42 14.27
CA LYS A 194 7.31 -6.09 15.05
C LYS A 194 7.94 -4.77 14.59
N ILE A 195 8.04 -4.56 13.27
CA ILE A 195 8.57 -3.33 12.68
C ILE A 195 7.71 -2.13 13.09
N VAL A 196 6.40 -2.22 12.86
CA VAL A 196 5.47 -1.13 13.18
C VAL A 196 5.46 -0.86 14.68
N SER A 197 5.31 -1.88 15.52
CA SER A 197 5.28 -1.71 16.98
C SER A 197 6.56 -1.05 17.50
N SER A 198 7.72 -1.45 16.98
CA SER A 198 9.01 -0.87 17.37
C SER A 198 9.10 0.60 17.00
N ARG A 199 8.62 1.00 15.82
CA ARG A 199 8.62 2.41 15.38
C ARG A 199 7.56 3.25 16.09
N MET A 200 6.38 2.70 16.33
CA MET A 200 5.32 3.36 17.09
C MET A 200 5.76 3.64 18.53
N LEU A 201 6.42 2.69 19.19
CA LEU A 201 6.97 2.87 20.54
C LEU A 201 8.17 3.84 20.55
N LEU A 202 9.10 3.71 19.60
CA LEU A 202 10.28 4.58 19.50
C LEU A 202 9.92 6.05 19.34
N THR A 203 8.91 6.33 18.52
CA THR A 203 8.45 7.71 18.27
C THR A 203 7.54 8.24 19.38
N GLY A 204 7.14 7.40 20.34
CA GLY A 204 6.16 7.75 21.35
C GLY A 204 4.74 7.89 20.82
N ALA A 205 4.45 7.38 19.61
CA ALA A 205 3.10 7.30 19.06
C ALA A 205 2.23 6.27 19.79
N TRP A 206 2.86 5.16 20.20
CA TRP A 206 2.34 4.26 21.21
C TRP A 206 3.18 4.35 22.48
N THR A 207 2.54 4.22 23.63
CA THR A 207 3.19 4.23 24.94
C THR A 207 2.90 2.93 25.68
N VAL A 208 3.77 2.57 26.63
CA VAL A 208 3.54 1.41 27.50
C VAL A 208 3.21 1.91 28.89
N SER A 209 2.09 1.45 29.43
CA SER A 209 1.70 1.64 30.81
C SER A 209 1.75 0.29 31.56
N PRO A 210 2.09 0.28 32.86
CA PRO A 210 2.08 -0.95 33.64
C PRO A 210 0.70 -1.60 33.77
N GLU A 211 -0.38 -0.80 33.69
CA GLU A 211 -1.74 -1.24 34.02
C GLU A 211 -2.57 -1.64 32.80
N SER A 212 -2.49 -0.88 31.69
CA SER A 212 -3.27 -1.15 30.47
C SER A 212 -2.44 -1.63 29.28
N GLY A 213 -1.14 -1.86 29.48
CA GLY A 213 -0.24 -2.31 28.41
C GLY A 213 0.02 -1.19 27.41
N ILE A 214 -0.13 -1.48 26.11
CA ILE A 214 0.15 -0.51 25.04
C ILE A 214 -1.07 0.40 24.85
N ASN A 215 -0.82 1.71 24.87
CA ASN A 215 -1.83 2.76 24.65
C ASN A 215 -1.41 3.67 23.50
N VAL A 216 -2.36 4.46 23.01
CA VAL A 216 -2.10 5.54 22.04
C VAL A 216 -1.68 6.81 22.79
N SER A 217 -0.73 7.54 22.24
CA SER A 217 -0.23 8.79 22.79
C SER A 217 -1.11 9.98 22.44
N ASP A 218 -1.32 10.90 23.38
CA ASP A 218 -2.02 12.17 23.13
C ASP A 218 -1.31 13.03 22.06
N ASN A 219 -0.01 12.81 21.86
CA ASN A 219 0.80 13.51 20.86
C ASN A 219 0.70 12.90 19.45
N LEU A 220 -0.08 11.83 19.24
CA LEU A 220 -0.14 11.12 17.95
C LEU A 220 -0.44 12.07 16.78
N CYS A 221 -1.37 13.01 16.97
CA CYS A 221 -1.74 13.97 15.92
C CYS A 221 -0.52 14.75 15.42
N ASP A 222 0.30 15.26 16.33
CA ASP A 222 1.49 16.03 15.96
C ASP A 222 2.56 15.17 15.29
N LEU A 223 2.74 13.92 15.73
CA LEU A 223 3.70 12.99 15.11
C LEU A 223 3.36 12.65 13.65
N THR A 224 2.09 12.72 13.25
CA THR A 224 1.65 12.48 11.87
C THR A 224 1.81 13.69 10.95
N ARG A 225 2.13 14.87 11.49
CA ARG A 225 2.36 16.09 10.71
C ARG A 225 3.84 16.23 10.30
N PRO A 226 4.15 16.92 9.19
CA PRO A 226 5.54 17.17 8.78
C PRO A 226 6.33 17.82 9.91
N GLY A 227 7.48 17.22 10.26
CA GLY A 227 8.37 17.71 11.31
C GLY A 227 7.98 17.25 12.72
N GLY A 228 6.87 16.52 12.88
CA GLY A 228 6.40 16.00 14.16
C GLY A 228 7.38 15.07 14.86
N LEU A 229 8.31 14.46 14.12
CA LEU A 229 9.30 13.52 14.65
C LEU A 229 10.67 14.15 15.00
N ALA A 230 10.81 15.48 14.93
CA ALA A 230 12.10 16.15 15.17
C ALA A 230 12.71 15.82 16.54
N SER A 231 11.89 15.58 17.57
CA SER A 231 12.33 15.20 18.91
C SER A 231 12.77 13.74 19.02
N ALA A 232 12.22 12.84 18.18
CA ALA A 232 12.56 11.42 18.17
C ALA A 232 13.89 11.14 17.46
N PHE A 233 14.31 12.04 16.55
CA PHE A 233 15.56 11.98 15.81
C PHE A 233 16.33 13.30 15.95
N PRO A 234 16.89 13.61 17.14
CA PRO A 234 17.69 14.80 17.30
C PRO A 234 18.92 14.72 16.38
N PRO A 235 19.32 15.83 15.72
CA PRO A 235 20.51 15.83 14.88
C PRO A 235 21.74 15.45 15.71
N PRO A 236 22.75 14.79 15.11
CA PRO A 236 23.95 14.40 15.81
C PRO A 236 24.60 15.62 16.49
N SER A 237 24.78 15.53 17.81
CA SER A 237 25.33 16.59 18.64
C SER A 237 26.76 16.94 18.20
N GLY A 238 26.91 17.98 17.38
CA GLY A 238 28.20 18.41 16.85
C GLY A 238 28.21 19.70 16.04
N GLN A 239 27.06 20.22 15.59
CA GLN A 239 27.02 21.51 14.90
C GLN A 239 26.67 22.65 15.87
N SER A 240 27.73 23.19 16.48
CA SER A 240 27.72 24.52 17.08
C SER A 240 27.17 25.54 16.08
N SER A 241 26.14 26.27 16.48
CA SER A 241 25.57 27.39 15.76
C SER A 241 26.61 28.48 15.48
N THR A 242 27.16 28.50 14.28
CA THR A 242 27.64 29.73 13.64
C THR A 242 26.88 29.90 12.34
N LYS A 243 26.05 30.96 12.32
CA LYS A 243 25.30 31.41 11.15
C LYS A 243 26.26 31.62 9.98
N GLU A 244 26.08 30.88 8.90
CA GLU A 244 26.10 31.41 7.55
C GLU A 244 25.42 30.44 6.58
N SER A 245 24.62 31.02 5.71
CA SER A 245 23.67 30.39 4.80
C SER A 245 24.31 29.40 3.84
N THR A 246 24.13 28.11 4.10
CA THR A 246 23.99 27.09 3.07
C THR A 246 22.83 26.20 3.52
N LYS A 247 21.75 26.12 2.75
CA LYS A 247 20.64 25.21 3.03
C LYS A 247 21.19 23.79 2.91
N ASP A 248 21.41 23.13 4.03
CA ASP A 248 21.84 21.74 4.04
C ASP A 248 20.63 20.89 3.63
N PRO A 249 20.66 20.20 2.47
CA PRO A 249 19.49 19.48 1.95
C PRO A 249 18.96 18.39 2.90
N GLY A 250 19.78 17.92 3.85
CA GLY A 250 19.35 16.99 4.91
C GLY A 250 18.39 17.60 5.95
N SER A 251 18.54 18.89 6.26
CA SER A 251 17.70 19.57 7.26
C SER A 251 16.27 19.78 6.79
N ASP A 252 16.08 20.07 5.50
CA ASP A 252 14.76 20.18 4.87
C ASP A 252 14.04 18.81 4.86
N LEU A 253 14.78 17.71 4.66
CA LEU A 253 14.22 16.36 4.66
C LEU A 253 13.72 15.95 6.05
N GLU A 254 14.52 16.17 7.10
CA GLU A 254 14.13 15.88 8.50
C GLU A 254 12.87 16.66 8.92
N SER A 255 12.72 17.91 8.45
CA SER A 255 11.52 18.73 8.71
C SER A 255 10.25 18.25 8.01
N THR A 256 10.36 17.28 7.09
CA THR A 256 9.23 16.78 6.29
C THR A 256 8.81 15.36 6.70
N ILE A 257 9.59 14.68 7.54
CA ILE A 257 9.29 13.30 7.96
C ILE A 257 8.04 13.28 8.84
N THR A 258 7.14 12.37 8.52
CA THR A 258 5.92 12.05 9.27
C THR A 258 5.98 10.62 9.80
N LEU A 259 5.21 10.31 10.85
CA LEU A 259 5.09 8.95 11.38
C LEU A 259 4.78 7.91 10.31
N GLN A 260 3.77 8.15 9.48
CA GLN A 260 3.38 7.27 8.37
C GLN A 260 4.50 7.06 7.35
N SER A 261 5.29 8.10 7.04
CA SER A 261 6.43 7.96 6.13
C SER A 261 7.57 7.13 6.73
N LEU A 262 7.85 7.29 8.03
CA LEU A 262 8.83 6.48 8.74
C LEU A 262 8.41 5.01 8.79
N LEU A 263 7.13 4.73 9.06
CA LEU A 263 6.58 3.38 9.07
C LEU A 263 6.71 2.74 7.68
N ALA A 264 6.27 3.44 6.64
CA ALA A 264 6.35 2.95 5.27
C ALA A 264 7.81 2.65 4.86
N ALA A 265 8.73 3.57 5.12
CA ALA A 265 10.15 3.41 4.82
C ALA A 265 10.79 2.25 5.61
N SER A 266 10.41 2.07 6.89
CA SER A 266 10.92 0.98 7.72
C SER A 266 10.48 -0.38 7.18
N ILE A 267 9.21 -0.52 6.78
CA ILE A 267 8.69 -1.79 6.27
C ILE A 267 9.30 -2.09 4.89
N ALA A 268 9.35 -1.10 3.99
CA ALA A 268 9.98 -1.26 2.68
C ALA A 268 11.47 -1.61 2.77
N GLY A 269 12.20 -0.97 3.71
CA GLY A 269 13.62 -1.24 3.94
C GLY A 269 13.87 -2.67 4.44
N GLU A 270 13.09 -3.13 5.43
CA GLU A 270 13.19 -4.50 5.94
C GLU A 270 12.78 -5.54 4.90
N ALA A 271 11.73 -5.27 4.11
CA ALA A 271 11.33 -6.12 3.00
C ALA A 271 12.44 -6.22 1.94
N LYS A 272 13.10 -5.09 1.63
CA LYS A 272 14.22 -5.07 0.68
C LYS A 272 15.41 -5.88 1.18
N ILE A 273 15.79 -5.71 2.45
CA ILE A 273 16.87 -6.50 3.06
C ILE A 273 16.51 -7.99 3.03
N ALA A 274 15.29 -8.34 3.42
CA ALA A 274 14.79 -9.72 3.39
C ALA A 274 14.80 -10.33 1.98
N SER A 275 14.39 -9.55 0.97
CA SER A 275 14.35 -9.99 -0.44
C SER A 275 15.71 -10.38 -1.02
N LEU A 276 16.79 -9.77 -0.49
CA LEU A 276 18.16 -9.98 -0.94
C LEU A 276 18.92 -11.02 -0.09
N ASP A 277 18.30 -11.53 0.98
CA ASP A 277 18.91 -12.50 1.87
C ASP A 277 18.63 -13.93 1.39
N TYR A 278 19.60 -14.51 0.69
CA TYR A 278 19.56 -15.89 0.19
C TYR A 278 19.55 -16.97 1.30
N ARG A 279 19.74 -16.57 2.56
CA ARG A 279 19.77 -17.49 3.72
C ARG A 279 18.50 -17.44 4.55
N ARG A 280 17.64 -16.45 4.33
CA ARG A 280 16.36 -16.29 5.04
C ARG A 280 15.23 -16.86 4.19
N ASP A 281 14.65 -17.97 4.63
CA ASP A 281 13.41 -18.46 4.04
C ASP A 281 12.22 -17.63 4.52
N GLY A 282 11.85 -16.65 3.70
CA GLY A 282 10.64 -15.84 3.85
C GLY A 282 9.35 -16.60 3.53
N PRO A 283 8.18 -15.95 3.64
CA PRO A 283 6.89 -16.50 3.24
C PRO A 283 6.89 -17.19 1.87
N PHE A 284 7.46 -16.53 0.84
CA PHE A 284 7.50 -17.07 -0.51
C PHE A 284 8.29 -18.37 -0.59
N ALA A 285 9.49 -18.42 -0.02
CA ALA A 285 10.32 -19.62 -0.05
C ALA A 285 9.62 -20.81 0.63
N LYS A 286 8.93 -20.56 1.76
CA LYS A 286 8.18 -21.59 2.47
C LYS A 286 7.02 -22.13 1.64
N GLU A 287 6.28 -21.26 0.96
CA GLU A 287 5.20 -21.68 0.07
C GLU A 287 5.75 -22.37 -1.20
N ALA A 288 6.86 -21.92 -1.77
CA ALA A 288 7.54 -22.56 -2.90
C ALA A 288 7.92 -24.01 -2.57
N GLN A 289 8.55 -24.22 -1.41
CA GLN A 289 8.92 -25.55 -0.90
C GLN A 289 7.71 -26.46 -0.65
N ARG A 290 6.55 -25.85 -0.32
CA ARG A 290 5.30 -26.59 -0.10
C ARG A 290 4.67 -27.04 -1.42
N TYR A 291 4.65 -26.18 -2.43
CA TYR A 291 4.09 -26.48 -3.75
C TYR A 291 5.01 -27.39 -4.57
N TYR A 292 6.31 -27.18 -4.47
CA TYR A 292 7.34 -27.90 -5.23
C TYR A 292 8.39 -28.49 -4.28
N PRO A 293 8.06 -29.56 -3.52
CA PRO A 293 8.97 -30.14 -2.53
C PRO A 293 10.24 -30.75 -3.14
N GLY A 294 10.27 -30.97 -4.46
CA GLY A 294 11.46 -31.41 -5.20
C GLY A 294 12.39 -30.27 -5.64
N ASP A 295 11.91 -29.03 -5.59
CA ASP A 295 12.68 -27.85 -5.98
C ASP A 295 13.37 -27.26 -4.75
N TYR A 296 14.63 -26.86 -4.91
CA TYR A 296 15.46 -26.32 -3.82
C TYR A 296 15.39 -24.80 -3.71
N TYR A 297 14.18 -24.21 -3.76
CA TYR A 297 14.04 -22.76 -3.58
C TYR A 297 14.35 -22.37 -2.11
N ARG A 298 15.24 -21.39 -1.94
CA ARG A 298 15.70 -20.85 -0.65
C ARG A 298 15.92 -19.34 -0.75
N GLY A 299 15.77 -18.64 0.37
CA GLY A 299 16.06 -17.21 0.46
C GLY A 299 14.87 -16.29 0.15
N GLY A 300 15.13 -14.98 0.12
CA GLY A 300 14.15 -13.97 -0.25
C GLY A 300 13.79 -13.98 -1.75
N LYS A 301 12.61 -13.43 -2.07
CA LYS A 301 12.16 -13.19 -3.44
C LYS A 301 12.42 -11.72 -3.79
N VAL A 302 13.33 -11.48 -4.74
CA VAL A 302 13.58 -10.12 -5.25
C VAL A 302 12.38 -9.67 -6.07
N ASP A 303 11.76 -8.57 -5.66
CA ASP A 303 10.61 -8.00 -6.34
C ASP A 303 10.56 -6.47 -6.19
N ASP A 304 9.63 -5.85 -6.90
CA ASP A 304 9.27 -4.44 -6.71
C ASP A 304 8.50 -4.26 -5.40
N ILE A 305 8.90 -3.25 -4.61
CA ILE A 305 8.35 -3.01 -3.27
C ILE A 305 7.63 -1.67 -3.25
N CYS A 306 6.32 -1.71 -3.03
CA CYS A 306 5.54 -0.52 -2.71
C CYS A 306 4.84 -0.70 -1.36
N VAL A 307 4.87 0.35 -0.54
CA VAL A 307 4.24 0.40 0.77
C VAL A 307 3.49 1.72 0.91
N LEU A 308 2.22 1.63 1.26
CA LEU A 308 1.39 2.76 1.66
C LEU A 308 0.94 2.56 3.11
N VAL A 309 1.09 3.59 3.94
CA VAL A 309 0.67 3.56 5.35
C VAL A 309 -0.29 4.71 5.63
N LEU A 310 -1.42 4.38 6.27
CA LEU A 310 -2.38 5.30 6.84
C LEU A 310 -2.38 5.15 8.35
N VAL A 311 -2.35 6.28 9.07
CA VAL A 311 -2.49 6.33 10.52
C VAL A 311 -3.80 7.04 10.83
N ALA A 312 -4.69 6.39 11.57
CA ALA A 312 -5.95 7.02 11.98
C ALA A 312 -5.73 7.95 13.17
N VAL A 313 -6.17 9.20 13.01
CA VAL A 313 -6.06 10.24 14.03
C VAL A 313 -7.44 10.86 14.23
N ASP A 314 -8.02 10.63 15.40
CA ASP A 314 -9.13 11.44 15.90
C ASP A 314 -8.60 12.79 16.41
N GLU A 315 -8.89 13.87 15.69
CA GLU A 315 -8.46 15.24 16.02
C GLU A 315 -9.24 15.89 17.19
N SER A 316 -10.24 15.19 17.75
CA SER A 316 -10.92 15.61 18.98
C SER A 316 -10.16 15.17 20.23
N ILE A 317 -9.29 14.17 20.12
CA ILE A 317 -8.46 13.65 21.21
C ILE A 317 -7.18 14.51 21.26
N GLY A 318 -6.94 15.19 22.40
CA GLY A 318 -5.76 16.04 22.61
C GLY A 318 -5.95 17.55 22.37
N LYS A 319 -7.19 18.01 22.16
CA LYS A 319 -7.57 19.44 22.23
C LYS A 319 -8.20 19.80 23.57
#